data_AF-A0A947C5L6-F1
#
_entry.id   AF-A0A947C5L6-F1
#
_cell.length_a   1.000
_cell.length_b   1.000
_cell.length_c   1.000
_cell.angle_alpha   90.00
_cell.angle_beta   90.00
_cell.angle_gamma   90.00
#
_symmetry.space_group_name_H-M   'P 1'
#
loop_
_entity.id
_entity.type
_entity.pdbx_description
1 polymer ?
#
loop_
_entity_poly.entity_id
_entity_poly.type
_entity_poly.pdbx_seq_one_letter_code
_entity_poly.pdbx_strand_id
1 'polypeptide(L)'
;MANQLSGDALQLRSIIKQDGTLELSLATTPIPQPKEDEVLVRVEASPINPSDLGLLFGAADPKTMRASGSANRPIVTASVPDKLMRGMAARVDKSMPVGNEGAGIVVAAGADASAQALMGRTIGMIGGAMYSQYRCVPAKQVLVLPDGTTPAEGASCFVNPMTALAMVETMRLEGHSALVHTAAASNLGQMLQKVCLEDDVPLVNIVRKPEQVELLRGMGASHVCNSSEPTFMKDLTDALVATGATLAFDAIGGGKLAGQILTCMEAAASATGAAYSPYGSMTHKQVYIYGGLDRSPIVLTRSFGMAWGVRGWLLFPFLQRIGPEATKKLQDRVAAEIKTTFASSYTREVSLAEALTLEAISVYGKQATGEKYLINPNKGLGR
;
A
#
# COMPACT_ATOMS: atom_id res chain seq x y z
N MET A 1 -30.68 0.46 -23.40
CA MET A 1 -30.14 1.81 -23.69
C MET A 1 -29.24 2.18 -22.52
N ALA A 2 -27.98 2.54 -22.77
CA ALA A 2 -27.09 2.98 -21.70
C ALA A 2 -27.62 4.29 -21.11
N ASN A 3 -27.90 4.33 -19.80
CA ASN A 3 -28.12 5.59 -19.09
C ASN A 3 -26.80 6.37 -19.13
N GLN A 4 -26.63 7.23 -20.13
CA GLN A 4 -25.45 8.08 -20.25
C GLN A 4 -25.56 9.19 -19.20
N LEU A 5 -24.83 9.03 -18.10
CA LEU A 5 -24.62 10.11 -17.15
C LEU A 5 -23.76 11.18 -17.84
N SER A 6 -24.32 12.37 -18.05
CA SER A 6 -23.63 13.50 -18.68
C SER A 6 -23.37 14.62 -17.68
N GLY A 7 -22.27 15.34 -17.85
CA GLY A 7 -21.93 16.49 -17.03
C GLY A 7 -20.45 16.52 -16.70
N ASP A 8 -20.11 17.39 -15.75
CA ASP A 8 -18.76 17.56 -15.25
C ASP A 8 -18.62 17.02 -13.84
N ALA A 9 -17.44 16.52 -13.53
CA ALA A 9 -17.07 15.95 -12.25
C ALA A 9 -15.68 16.43 -11.81
N LEU A 10 -15.38 16.25 -10.52
CA LEU A 10 -14.09 16.62 -9.95
C LEU A 10 -13.11 15.46 -9.95
N GLN A 11 -11.86 15.80 -10.23
CA GLN A 11 -10.71 14.92 -10.11
C GLN A 11 -9.52 15.67 -9.52
N LEU A 12 -8.88 15.08 -8.52
CA LEU A 12 -7.65 15.60 -7.95
C LEU A 12 -6.50 15.46 -8.94
N ARG A 13 -5.73 16.53 -9.11
CA ARG A 13 -4.54 16.59 -9.95
C ARG A 13 -3.30 16.99 -9.15
N SER A 14 -2.17 16.44 -9.56
CA SER A 14 -0.83 16.79 -9.07
C SER A 14 0.08 17.11 -10.26
N ILE A 15 0.54 18.36 -10.34
CA ILE A 15 1.47 18.82 -11.38
C ILE A 15 2.74 19.35 -10.72
N ILE A 16 3.90 18.95 -11.23
CA ILE A 16 5.19 19.58 -10.91
C ILE A 16 5.58 20.38 -12.13
N LYS A 17 5.67 21.70 -11.97
CA LYS A 17 6.01 22.64 -13.05
C LYS A 17 7.52 22.67 -13.28
N GLN A 18 7.92 23.14 -14.46
CA GLN A 18 9.34 23.28 -14.81
C GLN A 18 10.12 24.17 -13.84
N ASP A 19 9.46 25.16 -13.22
CA ASP A 19 10.05 26.05 -12.22
C ASP A 19 10.22 25.42 -10.82
N GLY A 20 9.91 24.13 -10.67
CA GLY A 20 10.01 23.41 -9.40
C GLY A 20 8.77 23.56 -8.51
N THR A 21 7.69 24.19 -8.97
CA THR A 21 6.45 24.30 -8.19
C THR A 21 5.60 23.03 -8.33
N LEU A 22 5.37 22.31 -7.23
CA LEU A 22 4.24 21.40 -7.09
C LEU A 22 2.96 22.21 -6.95
N GLU A 23 1.91 21.83 -7.67
CA GLU A 23 0.55 22.31 -7.48
C GLU A 23 -0.41 21.11 -7.40
N LEU A 24 -1.24 21.11 -6.36
CA LEU A 24 -2.36 20.18 -6.14
C LEU A 24 -3.66 20.94 -6.30
N SER A 25 -4.58 20.42 -7.09
CA SER A 25 -5.85 21.10 -7.37
C SER A 25 -6.97 20.11 -7.73
N LEU A 26 -8.21 20.60 -7.72
CA LEU A 26 -9.38 19.86 -8.20
C LEU A 26 -9.78 20.34 -9.59
N ALA A 27 -9.43 19.54 -10.60
CA ALA A 27 -9.82 19.79 -11.99
C ALA A 27 -11.28 19.40 -12.22
N THR A 28 -11.98 20.22 -12.99
CA THR A 28 -13.27 19.84 -13.60
C THR A 28 -12.98 19.00 -14.84
N THR A 29 -13.57 17.81 -14.93
CA THR A 29 -13.43 16.90 -16.06
C THR A 29 -14.80 16.37 -16.47
N PRO A 30 -15.08 16.20 -17.77
CA PRO A 30 -16.31 15.54 -18.22
C PRO A 30 -16.43 14.14 -17.61
N ILE A 31 -17.65 13.74 -17.24
CA ILE A 31 -17.94 12.38 -16.78
C ILE A 31 -17.62 11.42 -17.94
N PRO A 32 -16.68 10.48 -17.77
CA PRO A 32 -16.28 9.58 -18.84
C PRO A 32 -17.43 8.64 -19.20
N GLN A 33 -17.55 8.30 -20.48
CA GLN A 33 -18.52 7.30 -20.95
C GLN A 33 -17.85 5.92 -21.01
N PRO A 34 -18.48 4.85 -20.51
CA PRO A 34 -17.91 3.52 -20.58
C PRO A 34 -17.89 3.01 -22.03
N LYS A 35 -16.76 2.41 -22.44
CA LYS A 35 -16.72 1.56 -23.65
C LYS A 35 -17.54 0.28 -23.45
N GLU A 36 -17.68 -0.52 -24.51
CA GLU A 36 -18.48 -1.75 -24.50
C GLU A 36 -18.17 -2.68 -23.32
N ASP A 37 -16.90 -2.89 -22.99
CA ASP A 37 -16.42 -3.76 -21.91
C ASP A 37 -16.08 -3.02 -20.59
N GLU A 38 -16.47 -1.75 -20.46
CA GLU A 38 -16.20 -0.92 -19.30
C GLU A 38 -17.46 -0.61 -18.48
N VAL A 39 -17.25 -0.29 -17.21
CA VAL A 39 -18.29 0.23 -16.30
C VAL A 39 -17.92 1.61 -15.81
N LEU A 40 -18.91 2.49 -15.70
CA LEU A 40 -18.78 3.80 -15.05
C LEU A 40 -19.13 3.63 -13.57
N VAL A 41 -18.19 4.00 -12.72
CA VAL A 41 -18.29 3.85 -11.27
C VAL A 41 -18.33 5.22 -10.63
N ARG A 42 -19.33 5.45 -9.77
CA ARG A 42 -19.32 6.56 -8.81
C ARG A 42 -18.44 6.15 -7.63
N VAL A 43 -17.26 6.76 -7.53
CA VAL A 43 -16.28 6.41 -6.48
C VAL A 43 -16.77 6.99 -5.15
N GLU A 44 -16.98 6.13 -4.15
CA GLU A 44 -17.44 6.55 -2.83
C GLU A 44 -16.38 6.34 -1.75
N ALA A 45 -15.28 5.66 -2.07
CA ALA A 45 -14.19 5.44 -1.11
C ALA A 45 -12.87 5.17 -1.84
N SER A 46 -11.81 5.87 -1.47
CA SER A 46 -10.45 5.67 -1.98
C SER A 46 -9.44 5.99 -0.87
N PRO A 47 -8.62 5.02 -0.45
CA PRO A 47 -7.68 5.21 0.65
C PRO A 47 -6.51 6.10 0.23
N ILE A 48 -5.91 6.80 1.21
CA ILE A 48 -4.60 7.42 1.02
C ILE A 48 -3.52 6.44 1.46
N ASN A 49 -2.85 5.76 0.52
CA ASN A 49 -1.72 4.89 0.79
C ASN A 49 -0.37 5.60 0.58
N PRO A 50 0.74 5.11 1.19
CA PRO A 50 2.08 5.64 0.95
C PRO A 50 2.48 5.77 -0.53
N SER A 51 2.04 4.82 -1.37
CA SER A 51 2.26 4.87 -2.82
C SER A 51 1.58 6.05 -3.49
N ASP A 52 0.36 6.39 -3.06
CA ASP A 52 -0.39 7.52 -3.60
C ASP A 52 0.30 8.84 -3.25
N LEU A 53 0.86 8.92 -2.04
CA LEU A 53 1.60 10.09 -1.57
C LEU A 53 2.86 10.39 -2.38
N GLY A 54 3.55 9.34 -2.85
CA GLY A 54 4.68 9.49 -3.76
C GLY A 54 4.30 10.15 -5.08
N LEU A 55 3.13 9.81 -5.63
CA LEU A 55 2.61 10.48 -6.83
C LEU A 55 2.01 11.85 -6.50
N LEU A 56 1.28 11.97 -5.39
CA LEU A 56 0.60 13.19 -4.96
C LEU A 56 1.61 14.33 -4.75
N PHE A 57 2.63 14.12 -3.93
CA PHE A 57 3.58 15.17 -3.56
C PHE A 57 4.88 15.13 -4.39
N GLY A 58 5.21 14.01 -5.03
CA GLY A 58 6.49 13.85 -5.71
C GLY A 58 7.65 14.07 -4.74
N ALA A 59 8.57 14.97 -5.11
CA ALA A 59 9.72 15.34 -4.31
C ALA A 59 9.58 16.73 -3.64
N ALA A 60 8.36 17.25 -3.52
CA ALA A 60 8.14 18.56 -2.91
C ALA A 60 8.48 18.56 -1.40
N ASP A 61 9.03 19.66 -0.91
CA ASP A 61 9.29 19.87 0.51
C ASP A 61 7.99 20.24 1.24
N PRO A 62 7.46 19.39 2.15
CA PRO A 62 6.24 19.69 2.89
C PRO A 62 6.29 21.00 3.68
N LYS A 63 7.46 21.46 4.11
CA LYS A 63 7.62 22.73 4.86
C LYS A 63 7.30 23.97 4.03
N THR A 64 7.38 23.84 2.71
CA THR A 64 7.10 24.91 1.76
C THR A 64 5.63 24.96 1.33
N MET A 65 4.79 24.05 1.84
CA MET A 65 3.38 23.98 1.45
C MET A 65 2.62 25.27 1.81
N ARG A 66 1.83 25.76 0.85
CA ARG A 66 0.94 26.92 0.99
C ARG A 66 -0.43 26.57 0.44
N ALA A 67 -1.48 27.06 1.10
CA ALA A 67 -2.85 26.93 0.63
C ALA A 67 -3.30 28.20 -0.08
N SER A 68 -4.09 28.03 -1.14
CA SER A 68 -4.82 29.07 -1.85
C SER A 68 -6.11 28.49 -2.43
N GLY A 69 -6.82 29.27 -3.25
CA GLY A 69 -8.12 28.86 -3.80
C GLY A 69 -9.28 29.06 -2.83
N SER A 70 -10.38 28.35 -3.05
CA SER A 70 -11.61 28.45 -2.23
C SER A 70 -11.85 27.15 -1.45
N ALA A 71 -12.76 27.16 -0.48
CA ALA A 71 -13.10 25.97 0.30
C ALA A 71 -13.52 24.77 -0.57
N ASN A 72 -14.22 25.00 -1.67
CA ASN A 72 -14.67 23.94 -2.59
C ASN A 72 -13.70 23.65 -3.73
N ARG A 73 -12.71 24.53 -3.94
CA ARG A 73 -11.66 24.41 -4.95
C ARG A 73 -10.31 24.80 -4.34
N PRO A 74 -9.83 24.02 -3.35
CA PRO A 74 -8.56 24.30 -2.71
C PRO A 74 -7.41 24.04 -3.68
N ILE A 75 -6.37 24.84 -3.54
CA ILE A 75 -5.10 24.65 -4.22
C ILE A 75 -4.00 24.58 -3.16
N VAL A 76 -3.12 23.60 -3.28
CA VAL A 76 -1.92 23.52 -2.44
C VAL A 76 -0.70 23.58 -3.33
N THR A 77 0.20 24.52 -3.05
CA THR A 77 1.49 24.63 -3.74
C THR A 77 2.65 24.31 -2.79
N ALA A 78 3.74 23.78 -3.34
CA ALA A 78 4.98 23.55 -2.60
C ALA A 78 6.18 23.58 -3.57
N SER A 79 7.38 23.79 -3.05
CA SER A 79 8.61 23.78 -3.84
C SER A 79 9.26 22.40 -3.84
N VAL A 80 9.68 21.94 -5.01
CA VAL A 80 10.58 20.80 -5.20
C VAL A 80 12.00 21.33 -5.20
N PRO A 81 12.90 20.85 -4.32
CA PRO A 81 14.29 21.29 -4.33
C PRO A 81 14.99 20.97 -5.67
N ASP A 82 15.77 21.90 -6.21
CA ASP A 82 16.45 21.77 -7.51
C ASP A 82 17.20 20.45 -7.68
N LYS A 83 17.91 20.02 -6.63
CA LYS A 83 18.67 18.76 -6.61
C LYS A 83 17.80 17.50 -6.82
N LEU A 84 16.50 17.59 -6.56
CA LEU A 84 15.53 16.49 -6.71
C LEU A 84 14.74 16.58 -8.03
N MET A 85 14.79 17.72 -8.74
CA MET A 85 14.05 17.91 -10.00
C MET A 85 14.44 16.91 -11.08
N ARG A 86 15.71 16.46 -11.11
CA ARG A 86 16.15 15.40 -12.03
C ARG A 86 15.32 14.11 -11.88
N GLY A 87 14.94 13.75 -10.66
CA GLY A 87 14.08 12.58 -10.39
C GLY A 87 12.63 12.78 -10.82
N MET A 88 12.20 14.02 -11.04
CA MET A 88 10.83 14.37 -11.45
C MET A 88 10.68 14.60 -12.97
N ALA A 89 11.78 14.56 -13.73
CA ALA A 89 11.80 14.93 -15.15
C ALA A 89 10.70 14.26 -16.00
N ALA A 90 10.37 13.00 -15.74
CA ALA A 90 9.37 12.26 -16.51
C ALA A 90 7.93 12.81 -16.37
N ARG A 91 7.66 13.61 -15.33
CA ARG A 91 6.34 14.16 -14.99
C ARG A 91 6.26 15.68 -14.92
N VAL A 92 7.36 16.38 -15.26
CA VAL A 92 7.34 17.84 -15.34
C VAL A 92 6.28 18.30 -16.34
N ASP A 93 5.50 19.30 -15.94
CA ASP A 93 4.37 19.90 -16.66
C ASP A 93 3.24 18.92 -17.05
N LYS A 94 3.24 17.71 -16.48
CA LYS A 94 2.16 16.73 -16.66
C LYS A 94 1.19 16.79 -15.49
N SER A 95 -0.08 17.06 -15.77
CA SER A 95 -1.16 17.03 -14.79
C SER A 95 -1.55 15.58 -14.46
N MET A 96 -0.94 15.02 -13.42
CA MET A 96 -1.10 13.61 -13.06
C MET A 96 -2.40 13.43 -12.25
N PRO A 97 -3.28 12.48 -12.63
CA PRO A 97 -4.34 12.03 -11.73
C PRO A 97 -3.75 11.14 -10.64
N VAL A 98 -4.41 11.05 -9.48
CA VAL A 98 -3.88 10.36 -8.28
C VAL A 98 -4.90 9.37 -7.70
N GLY A 99 -4.43 8.41 -6.92
CA GLY A 99 -5.22 7.38 -6.24
C GLY A 99 -5.16 6.06 -7.02
N ASN A 100 -4.46 5.08 -6.46
CA ASN A 100 -4.26 3.78 -7.10
C ASN A 100 -5.52 2.92 -7.08
N GLU A 101 -6.17 2.84 -5.91
CA GLU A 101 -7.31 1.97 -5.65
C GLU A 101 -8.49 2.72 -5.04
N GLY A 102 -9.66 2.10 -5.10
CA GLY A 102 -10.87 2.61 -4.48
C GLY A 102 -12.04 1.67 -4.69
N ALA A 103 -13.20 2.04 -4.17
CA ALA A 103 -14.44 1.33 -4.35
C ALA A 103 -15.60 2.31 -4.56
N GLY A 104 -16.65 1.80 -5.16
CA GLY A 104 -17.80 2.60 -5.54
C GLY A 104 -18.92 1.76 -6.11
N ILE A 105 -19.94 2.45 -6.60
CA ILE A 105 -21.15 1.85 -7.14
C ILE A 105 -21.13 2.01 -8.65
N VAL A 106 -21.42 0.95 -9.39
CA VAL A 106 -21.59 1.01 -10.84
C VAL A 106 -22.88 1.74 -11.18
N VAL A 107 -22.77 2.86 -11.90
CA VAL A 107 -23.90 3.75 -12.26
C VAL A 107 -24.20 3.75 -13.76
N ALA A 108 -23.26 3.30 -14.60
CA ALA A 108 -23.49 3.00 -16.00
C ALA A 108 -22.57 1.86 -16.47
N ALA A 109 -22.90 1.19 -17.57
CA ALA A 109 -22.11 0.11 -18.15
C ALA A 109 -22.19 0.12 -19.67
N GLY A 110 -21.11 -0.32 -20.31
CA GLY A 110 -21.07 -0.64 -21.74
C GLY A 110 -21.97 -1.81 -22.11
N ALA A 111 -22.17 -2.03 -23.41
CA ALA A 111 -23.11 -3.02 -23.92
C ALA A 111 -22.70 -4.49 -23.68
N ASP A 112 -21.43 -4.77 -23.36
CA ASP A 112 -20.95 -6.13 -23.12
C ASP A 112 -21.65 -6.77 -21.90
N ALA A 113 -21.94 -8.06 -21.98
CA ALA A 113 -22.65 -8.79 -20.93
C ALA A 113 -21.91 -8.76 -19.59
N SER A 114 -20.57 -8.79 -19.61
CA SER A 114 -19.76 -8.73 -18.38
C SER A 114 -19.85 -7.37 -17.69
N ALA A 115 -19.96 -6.28 -18.45
CA ALA A 115 -20.16 -4.94 -17.92
C ALA A 115 -21.60 -4.77 -17.40
N GLN A 116 -22.60 -5.22 -18.15
CA GLN A 116 -24.01 -5.14 -17.75
C GLN A 116 -24.28 -5.91 -16.45
N ALA A 117 -23.63 -7.05 -16.24
CA ALA A 117 -23.75 -7.85 -15.02
C ALA A 117 -23.27 -7.13 -13.74
N LEU A 118 -22.55 -6.02 -13.88
CA LEU A 118 -22.05 -5.22 -12.76
C LEU A 118 -22.92 -4.01 -12.43
N MET A 119 -23.96 -3.71 -13.23
CA MET A 119 -24.83 -2.56 -13.00
C MET A 119 -25.40 -2.53 -11.58
N GLY A 120 -25.27 -1.40 -10.87
CA GLY A 120 -25.76 -1.21 -9.51
C GLY A 120 -24.94 -1.91 -8.41
N ARG A 121 -23.92 -2.69 -8.76
CA ARG A 121 -23.09 -3.41 -7.79
C ARG A 121 -22.05 -2.49 -7.16
N THR A 122 -21.71 -2.78 -5.90
CA THR A 122 -20.51 -2.23 -5.26
C THR A 122 -19.29 -3.03 -5.73
N ILE A 123 -18.28 -2.35 -6.22
CA ILE A 123 -17.04 -2.96 -6.70
C ILE A 123 -15.81 -2.25 -6.13
N GLY A 124 -14.74 -3.03 -5.93
CA GLY A 124 -13.40 -2.53 -5.74
C GLY A 124 -12.67 -2.38 -7.07
N MET A 125 -11.73 -1.45 -7.15
CA MET A 125 -10.97 -1.14 -8.36
C MET A 125 -9.49 -0.83 -8.05
N ILE A 126 -8.59 -1.19 -8.97
CA ILE A 126 -7.19 -0.75 -9.00
C ILE A 126 -6.80 -0.18 -10.37
N GLY A 127 -7.60 0.79 -10.83
CA GLY A 127 -7.48 1.38 -12.18
C GLY A 127 -6.73 2.71 -12.25
N GLY A 128 -6.15 3.18 -11.14
CA GLY A 128 -5.56 4.51 -11.04
C GLY A 128 -6.58 5.66 -11.15
N ALA A 129 -6.15 6.87 -10.82
CA ALA A 129 -6.99 8.06 -10.83
C ALA A 129 -8.25 7.95 -9.94
N MET A 130 -8.17 7.24 -8.81
CA MET A 130 -9.33 6.99 -7.93
C MET A 130 -9.70 8.17 -7.05
N TYR A 131 -8.88 9.22 -6.99
CA TYR A 131 -9.26 10.51 -6.39
C TYR A 131 -10.11 11.33 -7.37
N SER A 132 -11.19 10.72 -7.85
CA SER A 132 -12.12 11.25 -8.83
C SER A 132 -13.53 10.86 -8.44
N GLN A 133 -14.52 11.70 -8.76
CA GLN A 133 -15.92 11.38 -8.51
C GLN A 133 -16.43 10.21 -9.36
N TYR A 134 -15.96 10.12 -10.60
CA TYR A 134 -16.35 9.07 -11.55
C TYR A 134 -15.14 8.47 -12.27
N ARG A 135 -15.17 7.16 -12.50
CA ARG A 135 -14.14 6.44 -13.27
C ARG A 135 -14.77 5.38 -14.16
N CYS A 136 -14.36 5.33 -15.43
CA CYS A 136 -14.53 4.15 -16.27
C CYS A 136 -13.40 3.16 -16.02
N VAL A 137 -13.76 1.90 -15.76
CA VAL A 137 -12.81 0.80 -15.61
C VAL A 137 -13.28 -0.42 -16.41
N PRO A 138 -12.36 -1.21 -17.01
CA PRO A 138 -12.74 -2.45 -17.67
C PRO A 138 -13.39 -3.42 -16.68
N ALA A 139 -14.50 -4.06 -17.07
CA ALA A 139 -15.24 -5.00 -16.23
C ALA A 139 -14.36 -6.15 -15.70
N LYS A 140 -13.34 -6.56 -16.48
CA LYS A 140 -12.36 -7.58 -16.09
C LYS A 140 -11.32 -7.14 -15.05
N GLN A 141 -11.25 -5.85 -14.71
CA GLN A 141 -10.26 -5.28 -13.79
C GLN A 141 -10.88 -4.84 -12.46
N VAL A 142 -12.10 -5.28 -12.16
CA VAL A 142 -12.80 -4.96 -10.91
C VAL A 142 -12.80 -6.16 -9.99
N LEU A 143 -12.80 -5.90 -8.68
CA LEU A 143 -13.10 -6.90 -7.67
C LEU A 143 -14.57 -6.74 -7.30
N VAL A 144 -15.35 -7.76 -7.60
CA VAL A 144 -16.73 -7.82 -7.15
C VAL A 144 -16.73 -8.05 -5.64
N LEU A 145 -17.32 -7.13 -4.89
CA LEU A 145 -17.43 -7.27 -3.45
C LEU A 145 -18.67 -8.09 -3.08
N PRO A 146 -18.65 -8.84 -1.97
CA PRO A 146 -19.84 -9.53 -1.48
C PRO A 146 -21.00 -8.56 -1.23
N ASP A 147 -22.23 -9.04 -1.40
CA ASP A 147 -23.43 -8.25 -1.16
C ASP A 147 -23.45 -7.71 0.29
N GLY A 148 -23.91 -6.48 0.45
CA GLY A 148 -23.86 -5.77 1.74
C GLY A 148 -22.47 -5.22 2.12
N THR A 149 -21.46 -5.33 1.25
CA THR A 149 -20.18 -4.62 1.43
C THR A 149 -20.32 -3.16 0.97
N THR A 150 -20.01 -2.24 1.87
CA THR A 150 -19.96 -0.81 1.59
C THR A 150 -18.71 -0.45 0.80
N PRO A 151 -18.72 0.66 0.03
CA PRO A 151 -17.50 1.16 -0.61
C PRO A 151 -16.34 1.36 0.37
N ALA A 152 -16.62 1.87 1.58
CA ALA A 152 -15.59 2.09 2.60
C ALA A 152 -14.89 0.77 3.01
N GLU A 153 -15.65 -0.30 3.23
CA GLU A 153 -15.10 -1.63 3.53
C GLU A 153 -14.27 -2.20 2.36
N GLY A 154 -14.68 -1.92 1.11
CA GLY A 154 -13.98 -2.38 -0.09
C GLY A 154 -12.86 -1.48 -0.59
N ALA A 155 -12.61 -0.32 0.03
CA ALA A 155 -11.77 0.72 -0.57
C ALA A 155 -10.29 0.34 -0.67
N SER A 156 -9.82 -0.53 0.22
CA SER A 156 -8.44 -1.04 0.26
C SER A 156 -8.35 -2.52 -0.12
N CYS A 157 -9.21 -3.00 -1.02
CA CYS A 157 -9.29 -4.42 -1.38
C CYS A 157 -8.20 -4.92 -2.34
N PHE A 158 -7.30 -4.07 -2.85
CA PHE A 158 -6.22 -4.54 -3.74
C PHE A 158 -4.85 -4.39 -3.10
N VAL A 159 -4.39 -3.17 -2.81
CA VAL A 159 -2.96 -2.92 -2.56
C VAL A 159 -2.49 -3.67 -1.32
N ASN A 160 -3.11 -3.44 -0.16
CA ASN A 160 -2.67 -4.06 1.09
C ASN A 160 -2.96 -5.58 1.16
N PRO A 161 -4.19 -6.04 0.88
CA PRO A 161 -4.55 -7.45 0.96
C PRO A 161 -3.73 -8.33 0.00
N MET A 162 -3.65 -7.91 -1.27
CA MET A 162 -2.90 -8.69 -2.27
C MET A 162 -1.41 -8.69 -1.96
N THR A 163 -0.87 -7.60 -1.38
CA THR A 163 0.53 -7.59 -0.95
C THR A 163 0.78 -8.54 0.21
N ALA A 164 -0.09 -8.58 1.23
CA ALA A 164 0.03 -9.51 2.35
C ALA A 164 0.03 -10.97 1.88
N LEU A 165 -0.94 -11.34 1.02
CA LEU A 165 -0.99 -12.68 0.41
C LEU A 165 0.23 -12.97 -0.46
N ALA A 166 0.66 -12.00 -1.27
CA ALA A 166 1.81 -12.15 -2.14
C ALA A 166 3.15 -12.29 -1.37
N MET A 167 3.26 -11.76 -0.15
CA MET A 167 4.42 -11.99 0.71
C MET A 167 4.52 -13.45 1.14
N VAL A 168 3.41 -14.05 1.58
CA VAL A 168 3.33 -15.47 1.93
C VAL A 168 3.58 -16.36 0.70
N GLU A 169 3.04 -15.98 -0.45
CA GLU A 169 3.26 -16.74 -1.68
C GLU A 169 4.70 -16.61 -2.20
N THR A 170 5.32 -15.43 -2.07
CA THR A 170 6.76 -15.25 -2.35
C THR A 170 7.61 -16.13 -1.44
N MET A 171 7.28 -16.19 -0.14
CA MET A 171 7.94 -17.08 0.82
C MET A 171 7.92 -18.53 0.34
N ARG A 172 6.73 -19.05 -0.04
CA ARG A 172 6.56 -20.41 -0.53
C ARG A 172 7.34 -20.66 -1.82
N LEU A 173 7.23 -19.77 -2.81
CA LEU A 173 7.89 -19.91 -4.13
C LEU A 173 9.42 -19.88 -4.05
N GLU A 174 9.97 -19.17 -3.08
CA GLU A 174 11.42 -19.03 -2.88
C GLU A 174 11.99 -20.05 -1.88
N GLY A 175 11.17 -20.99 -1.42
CA GLY A 175 11.60 -22.12 -0.58
C GLY A 175 11.84 -21.75 0.89
N HIS A 176 11.25 -20.66 1.37
CA HIS A 176 11.29 -20.26 2.78
C HIS A 176 10.07 -20.82 3.54
N SER A 177 10.22 -21.06 4.84
CA SER A 177 9.15 -21.61 5.70
C SER A 177 8.52 -20.60 6.65
N ALA A 178 9.14 -19.44 6.83
CA ALA A 178 8.72 -18.38 7.74
C ALA A 178 9.26 -17.03 7.24
N LEU A 179 8.66 -15.93 7.68
CA LEU A 179 9.02 -14.59 7.25
C LEU A 179 9.12 -13.56 8.40
N VAL A 180 9.83 -12.48 8.12
CA VAL A 180 9.92 -11.28 8.94
C VAL A 180 9.20 -10.14 8.24
N HIS A 181 8.45 -9.32 8.98
CA HIS A 181 7.81 -8.12 8.43
C HIS A 181 8.10 -6.88 9.29
N THR A 182 8.48 -5.77 8.65
CA THR A 182 8.76 -4.50 9.33
C THR A 182 7.61 -3.51 9.17
N ALA A 183 7.55 -2.52 10.08
CA ALA A 183 6.37 -1.66 10.23
C ALA A 183 5.08 -2.48 10.41
N ALA A 184 5.18 -3.55 11.20
CA ALA A 184 4.15 -4.59 11.30
C ALA A 184 2.82 -4.08 11.88
N ALA A 185 2.82 -2.97 12.62
CA ALA A 185 1.59 -2.34 13.10
C ALA A 185 0.82 -1.55 12.02
N SER A 186 1.34 -1.44 10.80
CA SER A 186 0.61 -0.86 9.66
C SER A 186 -0.63 -1.69 9.30
N ASN A 187 -1.61 -1.12 8.58
CA ASN A 187 -2.78 -1.88 8.13
C ASN A 187 -2.39 -3.14 7.34
N LEU A 188 -1.35 -3.07 6.52
CA LEU A 188 -0.83 -4.24 5.78
C LEU A 188 -0.24 -5.27 6.74
N GLY A 189 0.61 -4.87 7.69
CA GLY A 189 1.21 -5.80 8.65
C GLY A 189 0.17 -6.46 9.56
N GLN A 190 -0.89 -5.74 9.94
CA GLN A 190 -2.05 -6.30 10.66
C GLN A 190 -2.79 -7.35 9.83
N MET A 191 -2.98 -7.12 8.52
CA MET A 191 -3.55 -8.14 7.62
C MET A 191 -2.62 -9.35 7.49
N LEU A 192 -1.32 -9.12 7.28
CA LEU A 192 -0.33 -10.19 7.19
C LEU A 192 -0.29 -11.04 8.46
N GLN A 193 -0.38 -10.43 9.64
CA GLN A 193 -0.46 -11.15 10.90
C GLN A 193 -1.67 -12.10 10.94
N LYS A 194 -2.84 -11.65 10.50
CA LYS A 194 -4.04 -12.50 10.45
C LYS A 194 -3.89 -13.62 9.42
N VAL A 195 -3.40 -13.32 8.22
CA VAL A 195 -3.11 -14.31 7.18
C VAL A 195 -2.14 -15.38 7.70
N CYS A 196 -1.07 -14.98 8.37
CA CYS A 196 -0.09 -15.92 8.91
C CYS A 196 -0.66 -16.80 10.04
N LEU A 197 -1.58 -16.29 10.85
CA LEU A 197 -2.29 -17.10 11.86
C LEU A 197 -3.25 -18.10 11.22
N GLU A 198 -3.97 -17.70 10.18
CA GLU A 198 -4.90 -18.58 9.45
C GLU A 198 -4.19 -19.65 8.63
N ASP A 199 -3.00 -19.33 8.08
CA ASP A 199 -2.22 -20.21 7.21
C ASP A 199 -1.13 -21.00 7.97
N ASP A 200 -1.07 -20.90 9.30
CA ASP A 200 -0.04 -21.52 10.16
C ASP A 200 1.41 -21.17 9.72
N VAL A 201 1.63 -19.93 9.31
CA VAL A 201 2.95 -19.42 8.87
C VAL A 201 3.63 -18.68 10.02
N PRO A 202 4.83 -19.11 10.48
CA PRO A 202 5.55 -18.37 11.49
C PRO A 202 5.98 -16.98 10.99
N LEU A 203 5.66 -15.96 11.78
CA LEU A 203 5.90 -14.56 11.46
C LEU A 203 6.62 -13.84 12.61
N VAL A 204 7.73 -13.19 12.28
CA VAL A 204 8.40 -12.25 13.20
C VAL A 204 8.02 -10.82 12.81
N ASN A 205 7.32 -10.13 13.71
CA ASN A 205 6.88 -8.76 13.51
C ASN A 205 7.90 -7.78 14.09
N ILE A 206 8.33 -6.79 13.31
CA ILE A 206 9.20 -5.71 13.78
C ILE A 206 8.42 -4.39 13.80
N VAL A 207 8.41 -3.77 14.98
CA VAL A 207 7.78 -2.47 15.26
C VAL A 207 8.81 -1.52 15.89
N ARG A 208 8.43 -0.26 16.13
CA ARG A 208 9.34 0.75 16.68
C ARG A 208 8.82 1.43 17.96
N LYS A 209 7.70 0.96 18.50
CA LYS A 209 7.10 1.53 19.70
C LYS A 209 6.43 0.47 20.59
N PRO A 210 6.40 0.63 21.92
CA PRO A 210 5.73 -0.31 22.83
C PRO A 210 4.24 -0.48 22.54
N GLU A 211 3.49 0.59 22.25
CA GLU A 211 2.05 0.48 21.98
C GLU A 211 1.73 -0.36 20.71
N GLN A 212 2.68 -0.44 19.78
CA GLN A 212 2.59 -1.29 18.59
C GLN A 212 2.83 -2.77 18.91
N VAL A 213 3.63 -3.05 19.95
CA VAL A 213 3.83 -4.41 20.47
C VAL A 213 2.53 -4.94 21.06
N GLU A 214 1.89 -4.15 21.93
CA GLU A 214 0.62 -4.51 22.57
C GLU A 214 -0.49 -4.73 21.54
N LEU A 215 -0.58 -3.87 20.53
CA LEU A 215 -1.53 -4.03 19.43
C LEU A 215 -1.37 -5.40 18.75
N LEU A 216 -0.16 -5.78 18.35
CA LEU A 216 0.08 -7.03 17.61
C LEU A 216 -0.07 -8.26 18.50
N ARG A 217 0.37 -8.21 19.76
CA ARG A 217 0.14 -9.29 20.73
C ARG A 217 -1.35 -9.50 20.99
N GLY A 218 -2.14 -8.41 21.09
CA GLY A 218 -3.60 -8.47 21.18
C GLY A 218 -4.27 -9.10 19.96
N MET A 219 -3.59 -9.12 18.81
CA MET A 219 -4.02 -9.82 17.59
C MET A 219 -3.51 -11.26 17.49
N GLY A 220 -2.85 -11.79 18.52
CA GLY A 220 -2.32 -13.16 18.56
C GLY A 220 -0.89 -13.31 18.04
N ALA A 221 -0.15 -12.22 17.80
CA ALA A 221 1.25 -12.32 17.37
C ALA A 221 2.16 -12.89 18.48
N SER A 222 2.79 -14.04 18.21
CA SER A 222 3.71 -14.70 19.14
C SER A 222 5.09 -14.03 19.18
N HIS A 223 5.57 -13.52 18.04
CA HIS A 223 6.89 -12.90 17.91
C HIS A 223 6.75 -11.45 17.46
N VAL A 224 7.00 -10.52 18.39
CA VAL A 224 7.02 -9.07 18.13
C VAL A 224 8.27 -8.46 18.75
N CYS A 225 9.11 -7.86 17.92
CA CYS A 225 10.37 -7.23 18.31
C CYS A 225 10.26 -5.71 18.14
N ASN A 226 10.61 -4.95 19.19
CA ASN A 226 10.64 -3.50 19.13
C ASN A 226 12.07 -3.01 18.82
N SER A 227 12.26 -2.40 17.65
CA SER A 227 13.56 -1.91 17.19
C SER A 227 14.14 -0.75 18.00
N SER A 228 13.33 -0.14 18.87
CA SER A 228 13.77 0.93 19.77
C SER A 228 14.32 0.42 21.10
N GLU A 229 14.17 -0.87 21.41
CA GLU A 229 14.69 -1.45 22.65
C GLU A 229 16.19 -1.75 22.55
N PRO A 230 16.96 -1.58 23.65
CA PRO A 230 18.36 -1.96 23.70
C PRO A 230 18.61 -3.45 23.40
N THR A 231 17.62 -4.30 23.69
CA THR A 231 17.67 -5.76 23.50
C THR A 231 17.29 -6.21 22.10
N PHE A 232 16.92 -5.30 21.20
CA PHE A 232 16.34 -5.63 19.89
C PHE A 232 17.10 -6.73 19.11
N MET A 233 18.43 -6.64 18.99
CA MET A 233 19.22 -7.62 18.25
C MET A 233 19.12 -9.03 18.87
N LYS A 234 19.07 -9.11 20.20
CA LYS A 234 18.92 -10.38 20.91
C LYS A 234 17.50 -10.92 20.70
N ASP A 235 16.49 -10.08 20.94
CA ASP A 235 15.08 -10.48 20.84
C ASP A 235 14.72 -10.93 19.41
N LEU A 236 15.26 -10.24 18.40
CA LEU A 236 15.11 -10.63 17.01
C LEU A 236 15.82 -11.96 16.72
N THR A 237 17.05 -12.16 17.22
CA THR A 237 17.76 -13.43 17.01
C THR A 237 17.01 -14.60 17.65
N ASP A 238 16.50 -14.44 18.88
CA ASP A 238 15.72 -15.48 19.57
C ASP A 238 14.42 -15.81 18.81
N ALA A 239 13.73 -14.80 18.30
CA ALA A 239 12.54 -15.00 17.45
C ALA A 239 12.87 -15.71 16.13
N LEU A 240 14.02 -15.41 15.52
CA LEU A 240 14.48 -16.07 14.30
C LEU A 240 14.90 -17.52 14.54
N VAL A 241 15.51 -17.83 15.69
CA VAL A 241 15.79 -19.22 16.10
C VAL A 241 14.49 -20.00 16.26
N ALA A 242 13.47 -19.40 16.90
CA ALA A 242 12.19 -20.06 17.14
C ALA A 242 11.39 -20.30 15.84
N THR A 243 11.46 -19.38 14.88
CA THR A 243 10.64 -19.43 13.65
C THR A 243 11.36 -20.04 12.44
N GLY A 244 12.69 -20.00 12.40
CA GLY A 244 13.47 -20.35 11.22
C GLY A 244 13.32 -19.37 10.06
N ALA A 245 12.82 -18.15 10.30
CA ALA A 245 12.58 -17.19 9.22
C ALA A 245 13.88 -16.75 8.54
N THR A 246 13.90 -16.85 7.22
CA THR A 246 15.06 -16.54 6.35
C THR A 246 14.71 -15.58 5.22
N LEU A 247 13.45 -15.11 5.20
CA LEU A 247 12.93 -14.09 4.30
C LEU A 247 12.37 -12.92 5.11
N ALA A 248 12.63 -11.69 4.67
CA ALA A 248 12.07 -10.50 5.27
C ALA A 248 11.48 -9.55 4.24
N PHE A 249 10.40 -8.89 4.61
CA PHE A 249 9.82 -7.76 3.88
C PHE A 249 9.96 -6.49 4.69
N ASP A 250 10.81 -5.58 4.21
CA ASP A 250 11.11 -4.32 4.86
C ASP A 250 10.37 -3.14 4.22
N ALA A 251 9.48 -2.53 4.99
CA ALA A 251 8.76 -1.30 4.65
C ALA A 251 9.58 -0.03 4.90
N ILE A 252 10.62 -0.12 5.74
CA ILE A 252 11.44 1.02 6.13
C ILE A 252 12.38 1.41 5.00
N GLY A 253 13.14 0.45 4.47
CA GLY A 253 14.08 0.67 3.38
C GLY A 253 15.38 1.28 3.87
N GLY A 254 15.38 2.58 4.15
CA GLY A 254 16.55 3.32 4.63
C GLY A 254 17.06 2.86 6.00
N GLY A 255 18.29 3.23 6.31
CA GLY A 255 18.92 2.95 7.60
C GLY A 255 19.53 1.56 7.68
N LYS A 256 19.55 1.00 8.90
CA LYS A 256 20.33 -0.21 9.24
C LYS A 256 19.49 -1.49 9.36
N LEU A 257 18.15 -1.37 9.33
CA LEU A 257 17.25 -2.45 9.73
C LEU A 257 17.42 -3.70 8.85
N ALA A 258 17.51 -3.54 7.52
CA ALA A 258 17.77 -4.65 6.61
C ALA A 258 19.08 -5.41 6.96
N GLY A 259 20.15 -4.68 7.29
CA GLY A 259 21.43 -5.29 7.69
C GLY A 259 21.35 -5.97 9.06
N GLN A 260 20.60 -5.40 10.00
CA GLN A 260 20.34 -6.00 11.31
C GLN A 260 19.58 -7.32 11.19
N ILE A 261 18.53 -7.36 10.35
CA ILE A 261 17.76 -8.58 10.08
C ILE A 261 18.67 -9.68 9.52
N LEU A 262 19.47 -9.37 8.48
CA LEU A 262 20.42 -10.34 7.91
C LEU A 262 21.43 -10.85 8.95
N THR A 263 21.93 -9.95 9.81
CA THR A 263 22.86 -10.31 10.90
C THR A 263 22.21 -11.27 11.89
N CYS A 264 20.98 -11.00 12.32
CA CYS A 264 20.26 -11.86 13.25
C CYS A 264 19.86 -13.20 12.60
N MET A 265 19.53 -13.23 11.31
CA MET A 265 19.27 -14.48 10.58
C MET A 265 20.52 -15.37 10.54
N GLU A 266 21.71 -14.78 10.32
CA GLU A 266 22.96 -15.55 10.36
C GLU A 266 23.30 -16.05 11.77
N ALA A 267 23.08 -15.22 12.79
CA ALA A 267 23.26 -15.62 14.18
C ALA A 267 22.33 -16.78 14.55
N ALA A 268 21.06 -16.72 14.12
CA ALA A 268 20.10 -17.80 14.32
C ALA A 268 20.50 -19.10 13.58
N ALA A 269 20.96 -18.99 12.33
CA ALA A 269 21.48 -20.14 11.59
C ALA A 269 22.71 -20.77 12.28
N SER A 270 23.60 -19.96 12.85
CA SER A 270 24.78 -20.44 13.57
C SER A 270 24.42 -21.12 14.90
N ALA A 271 23.38 -20.64 15.59
CA ALA A 271 22.91 -21.20 16.85
C ALA A 271 22.30 -22.62 16.71
N THR A 272 21.87 -23.00 15.51
CA THR A 272 21.26 -24.32 15.24
C THR A 272 22.27 -25.42 14.87
N GLY A 273 23.56 -25.20 15.16
CA GLY A 273 24.60 -26.24 15.04
C GLY A 273 25.17 -26.40 13.63
N ALA A 274 25.07 -25.37 12.79
CA ALA A 274 25.70 -25.37 11.46
C ALA A 274 27.22 -25.58 11.58
N ALA A 275 27.78 -26.42 10.70
CA ALA A 275 29.22 -26.63 10.62
C ALA A 275 29.93 -25.30 10.31
N TYR A 276 31.15 -25.14 10.85
CA TYR A 276 31.96 -23.97 10.56
C TYR A 276 32.18 -23.80 9.05
N SER A 277 31.92 -22.60 8.55
CA SER A 277 32.13 -22.20 7.16
C SER A 277 32.80 -20.83 7.14
N PRO A 278 33.90 -20.65 6.37
CA PRO A 278 34.52 -19.34 6.20
C PRO A 278 33.58 -18.34 5.49
N TYR A 279 32.49 -18.82 4.89
CA TYR A 279 31.49 -18.01 4.19
C TYR A 279 30.15 -17.91 4.95
N GLY A 280 30.09 -18.38 6.20
CA GLY A 280 28.86 -18.46 6.98
C GLY A 280 27.90 -19.56 6.50
N SER A 281 26.66 -19.51 6.98
CA SER A 281 25.60 -20.44 6.59
C SER A 281 25.30 -20.37 5.10
N MET A 282 25.13 -21.55 4.48
CA MET A 282 24.70 -21.69 3.09
C MET A 282 23.20 -21.47 2.89
N THR A 283 22.42 -21.36 3.97
CA THR A 283 21.02 -20.99 3.90
C THR A 283 20.89 -19.57 3.38
N HIS A 284 20.22 -19.42 2.23
CA HIS A 284 20.02 -18.12 1.61
C HIS A 284 19.10 -17.24 2.48
N LYS A 285 19.56 -16.02 2.77
CA LYS A 285 18.83 -15.02 3.56
C LYS A 285 18.41 -13.87 2.66
N GLN A 286 17.11 -13.60 2.57
CA GLN A 286 16.57 -12.62 1.63
C GLN A 286 15.87 -11.49 2.37
N VAL A 287 16.18 -10.24 2.01
CA VAL A 287 15.41 -9.06 2.44
C VAL A 287 14.87 -8.35 1.20
N TYR A 288 13.55 -8.23 1.12
CA TYR A 288 12.87 -7.42 0.14
C TYR A 288 12.59 -6.02 0.69
N ILE A 289 13.11 -5.00 0.03
CA ILE A 289 12.74 -3.61 0.26
C ILE A 289 11.48 -3.35 -0.56
N TYR A 290 10.32 -3.40 0.08
CA TYR A 290 9.02 -3.19 -0.56
C TYR A 290 8.42 -1.81 -0.25
N GLY A 291 8.98 -1.11 0.73
CA GLY A 291 8.63 0.25 1.11
C GLY A 291 9.85 1.17 1.20
N GLY A 292 9.61 2.43 1.50
CA GLY A 292 10.63 3.46 1.67
C GLY A 292 10.17 4.52 2.64
N LEU A 293 9.70 4.11 3.82
CA LEU A 293 9.27 5.01 4.89
C LEU A 293 10.45 5.84 5.42
N ASP A 294 11.66 5.27 5.43
CA ASP A 294 12.91 6.02 5.56
C ASP A 294 13.59 6.15 4.19
N ARG A 295 13.89 7.40 3.81
CA ARG A 295 14.55 7.76 2.55
C ARG A 295 16.06 7.92 2.69
N SER A 296 16.62 7.67 3.87
CA SER A 296 18.06 7.63 4.10
C SER A 296 18.71 6.46 3.35
N PRO A 297 20.05 6.46 3.16
CA PRO A 297 20.75 5.35 2.53
C PRO A 297 20.52 4.03 3.27
N ILE A 298 20.44 2.92 2.52
CA ILE A 298 20.47 1.57 3.09
C ILE A 298 21.91 1.27 3.51
N VAL A 299 22.12 0.92 4.78
CA VAL A 299 23.43 0.64 5.35
C VAL A 299 23.52 -0.82 5.76
N LEU A 300 24.41 -1.56 5.09
CA LEU A 300 24.65 -2.98 5.35
C LEU A 300 26.06 -3.19 5.94
N THR A 301 26.12 -3.54 7.22
CA THR A 301 27.36 -4.06 7.84
C THR A 301 27.42 -5.56 7.59
N ARG A 302 28.32 -6.00 6.70
CA ARG A 302 28.36 -7.39 6.23
C ARG A 302 28.96 -8.34 7.27
N SER A 303 28.13 -8.79 8.21
CA SER A 303 28.46 -9.78 9.25
C SER A 303 27.55 -11.02 9.18
N PHE A 304 27.09 -11.39 7.98
CA PHE A 304 26.06 -12.41 7.75
C PHE A 304 26.40 -13.41 6.63
N GLY A 305 27.69 -13.71 6.45
CA GLY A 305 28.18 -14.65 5.44
C GLY A 305 27.96 -14.18 4.00
N MET A 306 27.92 -15.14 3.06
CA MET A 306 27.84 -14.88 1.62
C MET A 306 26.51 -15.27 0.97
N ALA A 307 25.69 -16.10 1.62
CA ALA A 307 24.38 -16.52 1.10
C ALA A 307 23.28 -15.52 1.49
N TRP A 308 23.24 -14.37 0.82
CA TRP A 308 22.24 -13.34 1.09
C TRP A 308 21.83 -12.52 -0.14
N GLY A 309 20.67 -11.87 -0.06
CA GLY A 309 20.21 -10.92 -1.05
C GLY A 309 19.40 -9.77 -0.45
N VAL A 310 19.57 -8.56 -1.00
CA VAL A 310 18.70 -7.40 -0.75
C VAL A 310 18.18 -6.90 -2.10
N ARG A 311 16.85 -6.89 -2.28
CA ARG A 311 16.23 -6.56 -3.58
C ARG A 311 14.97 -5.72 -3.39
N GLY A 312 14.60 -4.93 -4.41
CA GLY A 312 13.27 -4.31 -4.45
C GLY A 312 12.18 -5.34 -4.69
N TRP A 313 10.98 -5.08 -4.17
CA TRP A 313 9.80 -5.92 -4.40
C TRP A 313 8.58 -5.06 -4.72
N LEU A 314 7.78 -5.47 -5.72
CA LEU A 314 6.55 -4.78 -6.11
C LEU A 314 5.45 -5.79 -6.43
N LEU A 315 4.22 -5.44 -6.03
CA LEU A 315 3.04 -6.28 -6.20
C LEU A 315 2.77 -6.62 -7.66
N PHE A 316 2.71 -5.63 -8.56
CA PHE A 316 2.32 -5.89 -9.96
C PHE A 316 3.29 -6.81 -10.71
N PRO A 317 4.62 -6.62 -10.64
CA PRO A 317 5.57 -7.60 -11.17
C PRO A 317 5.38 -9.00 -10.57
N PHE A 318 5.08 -9.11 -9.28
CA PHE A 318 4.78 -10.39 -8.65
C PHE A 318 3.50 -11.03 -9.21
N LEU A 319 2.39 -10.28 -9.32
CA LEU A 319 1.14 -10.78 -9.89
C LEU A 319 1.30 -11.24 -11.34
N GLN A 320 2.11 -10.52 -12.12
CA GLN A 320 2.50 -10.94 -13.48
C GLN A 320 3.28 -12.25 -13.46
N ARG A 321 4.20 -12.44 -12.50
CA ARG A 321 5.02 -13.65 -12.36
C ARG A 321 4.18 -14.89 -12.03
N ILE A 322 3.20 -14.78 -11.13
CA ILE A 322 2.33 -15.91 -10.74
C ILE A 322 1.19 -16.18 -11.74
N GLY A 323 0.94 -15.24 -12.65
CA GLY A 323 -0.07 -15.38 -13.70
C GLY A 323 -1.51 -15.11 -13.24
N PRO A 324 -2.45 -15.05 -14.20
CA PRO A 324 -3.82 -14.61 -13.95
C PRO A 324 -4.64 -15.57 -13.08
N GLU A 325 -4.44 -16.89 -13.22
CA GLU A 325 -5.19 -17.87 -12.44
C GLU A 325 -4.84 -17.81 -10.94
N ALA A 326 -3.55 -17.78 -10.61
CA ALA A 326 -3.10 -17.64 -9.23
C ALA A 326 -3.49 -16.26 -8.66
N THR A 327 -3.37 -15.20 -9.45
CA THR A 327 -3.84 -13.86 -9.08
C THR A 327 -5.33 -13.87 -8.73
N LYS A 328 -6.16 -14.57 -9.51
CA LYS A 328 -7.61 -14.68 -9.27
C LYS A 328 -7.91 -15.39 -7.95
N LYS A 329 -7.18 -16.46 -7.61
CA LYS A 329 -7.32 -17.16 -6.31
C LYS A 329 -7.04 -16.23 -5.13
N LEU A 330 -6.01 -15.38 -5.23
CA LEU A 330 -5.73 -14.38 -4.20
C LEU A 330 -6.87 -13.35 -4.10
N GLN A 331 -7.34 -12.84 -5.24
CA GLN A 331 -8.47 -11.90 -5.28
C GLN A 331 -9.75 -12.48 -4.67
N ASP A 332 -10.04 -13.75 -4.94
CA ASP A 332 -11.22 -14.43 -4.40
C ASP A 332 -11.15 -14.57 -2.88
N ARG A 333 -9.98 -14.90 -2.33
CA ARG A 333 -9.77 -14.90 -0.87
C ARG A 333 -9.99 -13.49 -0.30
N VAL A 334 -9.44 -12.46 -0.96
CA VAL A 334 -9.63 -11.08 -0.50
C VAL A 334 -11.10 -10.68 -0.48
N ALA A 335 -11.86 -11.02 -1.52
CA ALA A 335 -13.30 -10.74 -1.56
C ALA A 335 -14.05 -11.48 -0.44
N ALA A 336 -13.73 -12.76 -0.21
CA ALA A 336 -14.39 -13.58 0.81
C ALA A 336 -14.12 -13.07 2.24
N GLU A 337 -12.92 -12.57 2.49
CA GLU A 337 -12.46 -12.17 3.83
C GLU A 337 -12.35 -10.64 4.00
N ILE A 338 -13.01 -9.86 3.12
CA ILE A 338 -12.88 -8.38 3.07
C ILE A 338 -13.28 -7.69 4.39
N LYS A 339 -14.20 -8.31 5.14
CA LYS A 339 -14.70 -7.79 6.42
C LYS A 339 -14.01 -8.40 7.65
N THR A 340 -13.09 -9.34 7.47
CA THR A 340 -12.41 -10.06 8.56
C THR A 340 -10.90 -9.88 8.47
N THR A 341 -10.23 -10.74 7.71
CA THR A 341 -8.78 -10.81 7.53
C THR A 341 -8.26 -9.53 6.88
N PHE A 342 -8.99 -9.04 5.87
CA PHE A 342 -8.61 -7.86 5.08
C PHE A 342 -9.37 -6.59 5.44
N ALA A 343 -10.06 -6.58 6.59
CA ALA A 343 -10.72 -5.38 7.09
C ALA A 343 -9.70 -4.24 7.27
N SER A 344 -10.01 -3.08 6.70
CA SER A 344 -9.23 -1.85 6.88
C SER A 344 -9.93 -0.90 7.84
N SER A 345 -9.15 -0.26 8.72
CA SER A 345 -9.60 0.86 9.54
C SER A 345 -9.09 2.18 8.98
N TYR A 346 -9.93 3.21 9.12
CA TYR A 346 -9.65 4.59 8.73
C TYR A 346 -10.03 5.51 9.88
N THR A 347 -9.22 6.53 10.16
CA THR A 347 -9.52 7.49 11.24
C THR A 347 -10.45 8.61 10.82
N ARG A 348 -10.40 8.97 9.54
CA ARG A 348 -11.18 10.09 9.01
C ARG A 348 -11.58 9.81 7.58
N GLU A 349 -12.87 10.01 7.30
CA GLU A 349 -13.38 10.13 5.94
C GLU A 349 -13.43 11.61 5.54
N VAL A 350 -12.85 11.95 4.40
CA VAL A 350 -12.74 13.33 3.88
C VAL A 350 -13.24 13.43 2.44
N SER A 351 -13.75 14.59 2.04
CA SER A 351 -14.05 14.90 0.64
C SER A 351 -12.75 15.16 -0.15
N LEU A 352 -12.84 15.28 -1.49
CA LEU A 352 -11.70 15.70 -2.31
C LEU A 352 -11.13 17.06 -1.86
N ALA A 353 -12.00 17.99 -1.48
CA ALA A 353 -11.57 19.32 -1.04
C ALA A 353 -10.94 19.28 0.36
N GLU A 354 -11.57 18.55 1.30
CA GLU A 354 -11.04 18.37 2.65
C GLU A 354 -9.65 17.70 2.64
N ALA A 355 -9.43 16.76 1.71
CA ALA A 355 -8.14 16.10 1.52
C ALA A 355 -7.02 17.07 1.09
N LEU A 356 -7.33 18.20 0.45
CA LEU A 356 -6.36 19.23 0.04
C LEU A 356 -6.22 20.37 1.05
N THR A 357 -6.64 20.17 2.30
CA THR A 357 -6.34 21.13 3.37
C THR A 357 -4.96 20.87 3.97
N LEU A 358 -4.24 21.93 4.37
CA LEU A 358 -2.94 21.76 5.05
C LEU A 358 -3.09 20.98 6.36
N GLU A 359 -4.22 21.11 7.05
CA GLU A 359 -4.54 20.32 8.25
C GLU A 359 -4.56 18.83 7.92
N ALA A 360 -5.37 18.41 6.93
CA ALA A 360 -5.46 17.00 6.53
C ALA A 360 -4.09 16.47 6.08
N ILE A 361 -3.39 17.22 5.20
CA ILE A 361 -2.06 16.87 4.70
C ILE A 361 -1.06 16.67 5.85
N SER A 362 -1.09 17.52 6.87
CA SER A 362 -0.18 17.43 8.01
C SER A 362 -0.38 16.16 8.86
N VAL A 363 -1.56 15.52 8.76
CA VAL A 363 -1.86 14.27 9.46
C VAL A 363 -1.53 13.08 8.56
N TYR A 364 -2.23 12.92 7.43
CA TYR A 364 -2.06 11.74 6.58
C TYR A 364 -0.67 11.68 5.93
N GLY A 365 -0.01 12.82 5.74
CA GLY A 365 1.35 12.90 5.19
C GLY A 365 2.42 12.29 6.10
N LYS A 366 2.14 12.12 7.40
CA LYS A 366 3.05 11.47 8.36
C LYS A 366 3.12 9.95 8.21
N GLN A 367 2.10 9.34 7.57
CA GLN A 367 2.00 7.89 7.43
C GLN A 367 2.08 7.15 8.79
N ALA A 368 1.47 7.75 9.82
CA ALA A 368 1.48 7.21 11.18
C ALA A 368 0.53 6.02 11.32
N THR A 369 0.86 5.10 12.23
CA THR A 369 0.03 3.94 12.55
C THR A 369 -1.34 4.39 13.00
N GLY A 370 -2.39 3.82 12.39
CA GLY A 370 -3.76 4.12 12.77
C GLY A 370 -4.20 5.54 12.40
N GLU A 371 -3.52 6.26 11.51
CA GLU A 371 -3.94 7.59 11.02
C GLU A 371 -4.28 7.57 9.52
N LYS A 372 -4.77 6.43 9.01
CA LYS A 372 -5.10 6.28 7.59
C LYS A 372 -6.39 7.05 7.25
N TYR A 373 -6.31 7.90 6.24
CA TYR A 373 -7.46 8.67 5.73
C TYR A 373 -8.14 7.91 4.60
N LEU A 374 -9.46 8.08 4.53
CA LEU A 374 -10.30 7.63 3.43
C LEU A 374 -10.86 8.84 2.71
N ILE A 375 -10.62 8.96 1.41
CA ILE A 375 -11.29 9.96 0.58
C ILE A 375 -12.59 9.36 0.10
N ASN A 376 -13.71 10.04 0.33
CA ASN A 376 -14.95 9.79 -0.38
C ASN A 376 -15.13 10.90 -1.43
N PRO A 377 -14.84 10.63 -2.72
CA PRO A 377 -14.83 11.68 -3.73
C PRO A 377 -16.16 12.39 -3.95
N ASN A 378 -17.27 11.72 -3.62
CA ASN A 378 -18.63 12.22 -3.71
C ASN A 378 -19.20 12.67 -2.34
N LYS A 379 -18.38 12.75 -1.29
CA LYS A 379 -18.82 13.24 0.03
C LYS A 379 -19.40 14.63 -0.07
N GLY A 380 -20.62 14.81 0.45
CA GLY A 380 -21.36 16.07 0.40
C GLY A 380 -22.09 16.33 -0.93
N LEU A 381 -22.03 15.39 -1.88
CA LEU A 381 -22.86 15.41 -3.09
C LEU A 381 -24.03 14.43 -2.94
N GLY A 382 -25.18 14.79 -3.52
CA GLY A 382 -26.36 13.90 -3.57
C GLY A 382 -26.07 12.63 -4.37
N ARG A 383 -26.78 11.54 -4.04
CA ARG A 383 -26.70 10.26 -4.76
C ARG A 383 -27.55 10.24 -6.01
#